data_AF-A0A8S3A8S6-F1
#
_entry.id   AF-A0A8S3A8S6-F1
#
_cell.length_a   1.000
_cell.length_b   1.000
_cell.length_c   1.000
_cell.angle_alpha   90.00
_cell.angle_beta   90.00
_cell.angle_gamma   90.00
#
_symmetry.space_group_name_H-M   'P 1'
#
loop_
_entity.id
_entity.type
_entity.pdbx_description
1 polymer ?
#
loop_
_entity_poly.entity_id
_entity_poly.type
_entity_poly.pdbx_seq_one_letter_code
_entity_poly.pdbx_strand_id
1 'polypeptide(L)'
;MIRTSVRRLTTKVFSNPKPLAPSKPKASVDFDNYFQDELELRLIAGKGGDGKSSFSKTFQNEFGGPNGGDGGNGAHIILQASKYHSSLNNIKNVFKADNGEPGEANFKKGKSAEHLIIEIPVGTIVRKINGNIA
;
A
#
# COMPACT_ATOMS: atom_id res chain seq x y z
N MET A 1 65.95 10.11 -67.77
CA MET A 1 64.71 10.53 -67.10
C MET A 1 63.94 9.29 -66.65
N ILE A 2 64.07 8.86 -65.38
CA ILE A 2 63.16 7.90 -64.73
C ILE A 2 63.07 8.30 -63.25
N ARG A 3 61.89 8.76 -62.81
CA ARG A 3 61.55 9.02 -61.40
C ARG A 3 60.83 7.79 -60.87
N THR A 4 61.38 7.09 -59.89
CA THR A 4 60.72 5.99 -59.19
C THR A 4 59.77 6.54 -58.13
N SER A 5 58.47 6.27 -58.28
CA SER A 5 57.43 6.66 -57.32
C SER A 5 57.19 5.51 -56.34
N VAL A 6 57.55 5.71 -55.08
CA VAL A 6 57.25 4.75 -54.01
C VAL A 6 55.83 5.04 -53.50
N ARG A 7 54.86 4.21 -53.87
CA ARG A 7 53.50 4.27 -53.32
C ARG A 7 53.45 3.53 -51.98
N ARG A 8 53.26 4.29 -50.90
CA ARG A 8 53.02 3.77 -49.55
C ARG A 8 51.61 3.19 -49.49
N LEU A 9 51.48 1.88 -49.29
CA LEU A 9 50.20 1.22 -49.04
C LEU A 9 49.80 1.46 -47.59
N THR A 10 48.75 2.25 -47.37
CA THR A 10 48.14 2.41 -46.04
C THR A 10 47.21 1.21 -45.80
N THR A 11 47.54 0.40 -44.80
CA THR A 11 46.68 -0.69 -44.33
C THR A 11 45.40 -0.07 -43.76
N LYS A 12 44.23 -0.43 -44.32
CA LYS A 12 42.94 -0.05 -43.72
C LYS A 12 42.82 -0.78 -42.38
N VAL A 13 42.84 0.00 -41.30
CA VAL A 13 42.56 -0.49 -39.95
C VAL A 13 41.10 -0.96 -39.93
N PHE A 14 40.89 -2.26 -39.82
CA PHE A 14 39.57 -2.81 -39.52
C PHE A 14 39.22 -2.37 -38.09
N SER A 15 38.23 -1.49 -37.95
CA SER A 15 37.73 -1.10 -36.64
C SER A 15 37.06 -2.30 -35.97
N ASN A 16 37.24 -2.45 -34.66
CA ASN A 16 36.66 -3.53 -33.87
C ASN A 16 35.16 -3.65 -34.17
N PRO A 17 34.64 -4.85 -34.50
CA PRO A 17 33.22 -5.04 -34.76
C PRO A 17 32.43 -4.69 -33.50
N LYS A 18 31.49 -3.74 -33.64
CA LYS A 18 30.61 -3.34 -32.55
C LYS A 18 29.60 -4.48 -32.32
N PRO A 19 29.49 -5.04 -31.10
CA PRO A 19 28.48 -6.06 -30.83
C PRO A 19 27.09 -5.46 -31.10
N LEU A 20 26.32 -6.10 -31.97
CA LEU A 20 24.94 -5.74 -32.20
C LEU A 20 24.14 -6.12 -30.97
N ALA A 21 23.37 -5.17 -30.43
CA ALA A 21 22.46 -5.47 -29.34
C ALA A 21 21.50 -6.59 -29.78
N PRO A 22 21.16 -7.55 -28.89
CA PRO A 22 20.21 -8.59 -29.22
C PRO A 22 18.89 -7.95 -29.67
N SER A 23 18.48 -8.23 -30.92
CA SER A 23 17.24 -7.69 -31.52
C SER A 23 16.00 -8.41 -31.01
N LYS A 24 16.16 -9.51 -30.27
CA LYS A 24 15.04 -10.23 -29.69
C LYS A 24 14.42 -9.32 -28.61
N PRO A 25 13.15 -8.92 -28.74
CA PRO A 25 12.47 -8.25 -27.65
C PRO A 25 12.56 -9.19 -26.44
N LYS A 26 12.94 -8.65 -25.26
CA LYS A 26 12.72 -9.37 -24.02
C LYS A 26 11.25 -9.77 -24.02
N ALA A 27 10.95 -11.04 -23.72
CA ALA A 27 9.58 -11.50 -23.64
C ALA A 27 8.79 -10.49 -22.82
N SER A 28 7.73 -9.92 -23.40
CA SER A 28 6.67 -9.31 -22.63
C SER A 28 6.04 -10.48 -21.89
N VAL A 29 6.63 -10.85 -20.75
CA VAL A 29 5.90 -11.63 -19.79
C VAL A 29 4.78 -10.69 -19.38
N ASP A 30 3.61 -10.90 -19.94
CA ASP A 30 2.42 -10.15 -19.55
C ASP A 30 2.17 -10.56 -18.10
N PHE A 31 2.68 -9.77 -17.16
CA PHE A 31 2.59 -9.99 -15.71
C PHE A 31 1.14 -9.89 -15.19
N ASP A 32 0.18 -9.63 -16.09
CA ASP A 32 -1.19 -9.26 -15.78
C ASP A 32 -2.04 -10.39 -15.18
N ASN A 33 -1.53 -11.62 -15.07
CA ASN A 33 -2.21 -12.69 -14.33
C ASN A 33 -1.24 -13.78 -13.84
N TYR A 34 -0.20 -13.41 -13.07
CA TYR A 34 0.47 -14.42 -12.26
C TYR A 34 -0.46 -14.86 -11.12
N PHE A 35 -0.57 -16.17 -10.91
CA PHE A 35 -1.38 -16.74 -9.86
C PHE A 35 -0.61 -16.75 -8.54
N GLN A 36 -1.19 -16.17 -7.49
CA GLN A 36 -0.56 -16.07 -6.19
C GLN A 36 -1.50 -16.66 -5.13
N ASP A 37 -1.09 -17.77 -4.54
CA ASP A 37 -1.82 -18.50 -3.49
C ASP A 37 -1.50 -18.02 -2.07
N GLU A 38 -0.31 -17.46 -1.89
CA GLU A 38 0.19 -17.05 -0.58
C GLU A 38 0.62 -15.59 -0.62
N LEU A 39 0.20 -14.85 0.42
CA LEU A 39 0.51 -13.44 0.56
C LEU A 39 0.65 -13.11 2.04
N GLU A 40 1.77 -12.46 2.38
CA GLU A 40 1.96 -11.89 3.71
C GLU A 40 1.38 -10.48 3.76
N LEU A 41 0.42 -10.28 4.68
CA LEU A 41 -0.29 -9.03 4.84
C LEU A 41 0.08 -8.34 6.15
N ARG A 42 0.34 -7.04 6.08
CA ARG A 42 0.40 -6.16 7.24
C ARG A 42 -0.92 -5.40 7.36
N LEU A 43 -1.74 -5.82 8.32
CA LEU A 43 -3.02 -5.20 8.63
C LEU A 43 -2.87 -4.27 9.83
N ILE A 44 -3.18 -2.98 9.64
CA ILE A 44 -3.14 -1.96 10.70
C ILE A 44 -4.57 -1.44 10.89
N ALA A 45 -5.23 -1.89 11.97
CA ALA A 45 -6.56 -1.41 12.32
C ALA A 45 -6.53 0.07 12.73
N GLY A 46 -7.69 0.72 12.67
CA GLY A 46 -7.85 2.10 13.09
C GLY A 46 -7.69 2.25 14.60
N LYS A 47 -6.98 3.29 15.03
CA LYS A 47 -6.97 3.70 16.44
C LYS A 47 -8.34 4.32 16.79
N GLY A 48 -8.82 4.08 18.01
CA GLY A 48 -9.91 4.88 18.58
C GLY A 48 -9.51 6.34 18.73
N GLY A 49 -10.50 7.23 18.56
CA GLY A 49 -10.35 8.65 18.81
C GLY A 49 -10.16 8.94 20.30
N ASP A 50 -9.44 9.99 20.62
CA ASP A 50 -9.21 10.39 22.00
C ASP A 50 -10.45 11.14 22.54
N GLY A 51 -10.83 10.88 23.80
CA GLY A 51 -11.88 11.62 24.49
C GLY A 51 -11.44 13.06 24.81
N LYS A 52 -12.39 13.99 24.84
CA LYS A 52 -12.11 15.38 25.21
C LYS A 52 -12.35 15.60 26.69
N SER A 53 -11.38 16.18 27.38
CA SER A 53 -11.62 16.81 28.68
C SER A 53 -11.87 18.30 28.48
N SER A 54 -13.11 18.75 28.66
CA SER A 54 -13.50 20.16 28.58
C SER A 54 -14.58 20.50 29.61
N PHE A 55 -14.70 21.79 29.92
CA PHE A 55 -15.71 22.33 30.83
C PHE A 55 -16.58 23.35 30.10
N SER A 56 -17.86 23.40 30.45
CA SER A 56 -18.80 24.35 29.86
C SER A 56 -18.44 25.78 30.24
N LYS A 57 -18.53 26.72 29.29
CA LYS A 57 -18.35 28.15 29.53
C LYS A 57 -19.56 28.88 28.97
N THR A 58 -20.40 29.38 29.86
CA THR A 58 -21.60 30.15 29.50
C THR A 58 -21.52 31.51 30.17
N PHE A 59 -22.01 32.55 29.50
CA PHE A 59 -22.10 33.89 30.08
C PHE A 59 -22.94 33.81 31.37
N GLN A 60 -22.41 34.32 32.48
CA GLN A 60 -22.91 34.22 33.86
C GLN A 60 -22.72 32.88 34.62
N ASN A 61 -22.05 31.87 34.05
CA ASN A 61 -21.65 30.69 34.81
C ASN A 61 -20.14 30.47 34.77
N GLU A 62 -19.46 30.87 35.86
CA GLU A 62 -18.00 30.79 35.99
C GLU A 62 -17.51 29.34 36.21
N PHE A 63 -18.33 28.49 36.82
CA PHE A 63 -18.04 27.07 37.09
C PHE A 63 -19.01 26.17 36.32
N GLY A 64 -18.80 26.05 35.01
CA GLY A 64 -19.50 25.04 34.22
C GLY A 64 -18.98 23.63 34.49
N GLY A 65 -19.89 22.66 34.56
CA GLY A 65 -19.53 21.24 34.70
C GLY A 65 -18.75 20.70 33.50
N PRO A 66 -18.20 19.48 33.61
CA PRO A 66 -17.49 18.82 32.51
C PRO A 66 -18.45 18.62 31.33
N ASN A 67 -18.03 19.03 30.13
CA ASN A 67 -18.80 18.93 28.89
C ASN A 67 -18.00 18.26 27.77
N GLY A 68 -17.01 17.46 28.13
CA GLY A 68 -16.19 16.70 27.19
C GLY A 68 -16.96 15.55 26.56
N GLY A 69 -16.80 15.35 25.25
CA GLY A 69 -17.33 14.21 24.53
C GLY A 69 -16.34 13.05 24.37
N ASP A 70 -16.88 11.85 24.14
CA ASP A 70 -16.09 10.64 23.90
C ASP A 70 -15.46 10.63 22.50
N GLY A 71 -14.35 9.91 22.34
CA GLY A 71 -13.77 9.63 21.03
C GLY A 71 -14.58 8.57 20.25
N GLY A 72 -14.47 8.61 18.94
CA GLY A 72 -15.07 7.64 18.03
C GLY A 72 -14.29 6.33 17.96
N ASN A 73 -14.94 5.25 17.54
CA ASN A 73 -14.27 3.96 17.36
C ASN A 73 -13.37 3.99 16.11
N GLY A 74 -12.21 3.33 16.20
CA GLY A 74 -11.35 3.08 15.05
C GLY A 74 -11.92 2.02 14.11
N ALA A 75 -11.51 2.03 12.85
CA ALA A 75 -12.02 1.12 11.86
C ALA A 75 -11.48 -0.31 12.07
N HIS A 76 -12.39 -1.28 12.02
CA HIS A 76 -12.02 -2.68 11.92
C HIS A 76 -11.62 -3.04 10.49
N ILE A 77 -10.75 -4.03 10.38
CA ILE A 77 -10.41 -4.65 9.09
C ILE A 77 -11.18 -5.96 9.00
N ILE A 78 -11.99 -6.08 7.95
CA ILE A 78 -12.86 -7.22 7.72
C ILE A 78 -12.40 -7.89 6.43
N LEU A 79 -12.05 -9.18 6.53
CA LEU A 79 -11.76 -10.00 5.37
C LEU A 79 -13.07 -10.64 4.92
N GLN A 80 -13.53 -10.31 3.71
CA GLN A 80 -14.77 -10.83 3.16
C GLN A 80 -14.47 -11.83 2.05
N ALA A 81 -14.92 -13.08 2.22
CA ALA A 81 -14.82 -14.08 1.18
C ALA A 81 -15.76 -13.74 0.02
N SER A 82 -15.22 -13.67 -1.19
CA SER A 82 -15.91 -13.29 -2.42
C SER A 82 -15.60 -14.30 -3.52
N LYS A 83 -16.61 -14.63 -4.33
CA LYS A 83 -16.47 -15.56 -5.47
C LYS A 83 -15.86 -14.90 -6.71
N TYR A 84 -15.71 -13.58 -6.70
CA TYR A 84 -15.21 -12.81 -7.84
C TYR A 84 -13.68 -12.83 -7.95
N HIS A 85 -12.98 -13.16 -6.86
CA HIS A 85 -11.52 -13.25 -6.83
C HIS A 85 -11.09 -14.72 -6.82
N SER A 86 -10.16 -15.06 -7.71
CA SER A 86 -9.57 -16.40 -7.81
C SER A 86 -8.12 -16.47 -7.29
N SER A 87 -7.42 -15.33 -7.18
CA SER A 87 -6.00 -15.22 -6.82
C SER A 87 -5.79 -14.08 -5.81
N LEU A 88 -4.73 -14.14 -4.99
CA LEU A 88 -4.35 -13.07 -4.08
C LEU A 88 -3.46 -11.99 -4.72
N ASN A 89 -3.13 -12.12 -6.02
CA ASN A 89 -2.21 -11.20 -6.71
C ASN A 89 -2.67 -9.72 -6.71
N ASN A 90 -3.99 -9.48 -6.69
CA ASN A 90 -4.54 -8.11 -6.73
C ASN A 90 -4.55 -7.41 -5.36
N ILE A 91 -4.10 -8.09 -4.30
CA ILE A 91 -4.17 -7.59 -2.93
C ILE A 91 -2.85 -6.91 -2.57
N LYS A 92 -2.94 -5.71 -1.98
CA LYS A 92 -1.77 -4.97 -1.50
C LYS A 92 -1.20 -5.60 -0.23
N ASN A 93 0.11 -5.55 -0.05
CA ASN A 93 0.76 -6.12 1.14
C ASN A 93 0.45 -5.35 2.44
N VAL A 94 0.02 -4.08 2.36
CA VAL A 94 -0.23 -3.23 3.53
C VAL A 94 -1.61 -2.60 3.42
N PHE A 95 -2.42 -2.80 4.47
CA PHE A 95 -3.70 -2.14 4.64
C PHE A 95 -3.72 -1.36 5.95
N LYS A 96 -4.17 -0.11 5.87
CA LYS A 96 -4.34 0.76 7.03
C LYS A 96 -5.78 1.24 7.03
N ALA A 97 -6.50 0.94 8.10
CA ALA A 97 -7.88 1.39 8.28
C ALA A 97 -7.91 2.77 8.95
N ASP A 98 -9.03 3.47 8.79
CA ASP A 98 -9.19 4.84 9.27
C ASP A 98 -9.33 4.91 10.80
N ASN A 99 -8.84 5.99 11.38
CA ASN A 99 -8.94 6.23 12.82
C ASN A 99 -10.28 6.86 13.18
N GLY A 100 -10.77 6.58 14.38
CA GLY A 100 -11.92 7.29 14.93
C GLY A 100 -11.60 8.76 15.17
N GLU A 101 -12.60 9.62 15.01
CA GLU A 101 -12.43 11.05 15.29
C GLU A 101 -12.38 11.32 16.80
N PRO A 102 -11.65 12.35 17.24
CA PRO A 102 -11.64 12.73 18.65
C PRO A 102 -12.99 13.29 19.10
N GLY A 103 -13.27 13.22 20.39
CA GLY A 103 -14.41 13.90 20.99
C GLY A 103 -14.26 15.42 20.95
N GLU A 104 -15.38 16.12 21.01
CA GLU A 104 -15.45 17.58 21.06
C GLU A 104 -16.09 18.08 22.36
N ALA A 105 -16.00 19.39 22.59
CA ALA A 105 -16.74 20.03 23.68
C ALA A 105 -18.26 20.00 23.42
N ASN A 106 -19.04 20.24 24.48
CA ASN A 106 -20.51 20.20 24.48
C ASN A 106 -21.06 18.78 24.27
N PHE A 107 -20.45 17.78 24.92
CA PHE A 107 -20.89 16.37 24.91
C PHE A 107 -20.93 15.75 23.50
N LYS A 108 -20.16 16.32 22.58
CA LYS A 108 -20.11 15.86 21.20
C LYS A 108 -19.16 14.68 21.07
N LYS A 109 -19.73 13.52 20.75
CA LYS A 109 -18.97 12.31 20.48
C LYS A 109 -18.28 12.39 19.11
N GLY A 110 -17.04 11.91 19.04
CA GLY A 110 -16.30 11.76 17.78
C GLY A 110 -16.92 10.70 16.87
N LYS A 111 -16.87 10.93 15.56
CA LYS A 111 -17.37 9.99 14.55
C LYS A 111 -16.58 8.69 14.59
N SER A 112 -17.29 7.57 14.48
CA SER A 112 -16.65 6.26 14.30
C SER A 112 -16.19 6.09 12.85
N ALA A 113 -15.00 5.51 12.68
CA ALA A 113 -14.42 5.30 11.37
C ALA A 113 -15.11 4.15 10.61
N GLU A 114 -15.15 4.28 9.28
CA GLU A 114 -15.73 3.27 8.40
C GLU A 114 -14.81 2.07 8.29
N HIS A 115 -15.38 0.86 8.34
CA HIS A 115 -14.61 -0.38 8.34
C HIS A 115 -13.98 -0.64 6.97
N LEU A 116 -12.74 -1.12 6.98
CA LEU A 116 -12.03 -1.50 5.77
C LEU A 116 -12.36 -2.94 5.42
N ILE A 117 -13.08 -3.14 4.32
CA ILE A 117 -13.41 -4.46 3.80
C ILE A 117 -12.39 -4.84 2.73
N ILE A 118 -11.75 -5.99 2.91
CA ILE A 118 -10.82 -6.55 1.93
C ILE A 118 -11.45 -7.84 1.41
N GLU A 119 -11.74 -7.85 0.12
CA GLU A 119 -12.27 -9.04 -0.53
C GLU A 119 -11.16 -10.05 -0.80
N ILE A 120 -11.41 -11.31 -0.43
CA ILE A 120 -10.49 -12.43 -0.63
C ILE A 120 -11.21 -13.59 -1.34
N PRO A 121 -10.49 -14.44 -2.08
CA PRO A 121 -11.05 -15.66 -2.65
C PRO A 121 -11.69 -16.57 -1.59
N VAL A 122 -12.71 -17.32 -2.01
CA VAL A 122 -13.32 -18.33 -1.13
C VAL A 122 -12.34 -19.47 -0.89
N GLY A 123 -12.21 -19.91 0.36
CA GLY A 123 -11.28 -20.99 0.74
C GLY A 123 -9.90 -20.53 1.17
N THR A 124 -9.63 -19.22 1.22
CA THR A 124 -8.39 -18.69 1.79
C THR A 124 -8.30 -18.96 3.30
N ILE A 125 -7.17 -19.51 3.75
CA ILE A 125 -6.88 -19.78 5.16
C ILE A 125 -6.03 -18.64 5.72
N VAL A 126 -6.55 -17.91 6.70
CA VAL A 126 -5.82 -16.82 7.36
C VAL A 126 -5.00 -17.39 8.51
N ARG A 127 -3.70 -17.10 8.53
CA ARG A 127 -2.77 -17.54 9.58
C ARG A 127 -1.98 -16.36 10.11
N LYS A 128 -1.70 -16.37 11.41
CA LYS A 128 -0.77 -15.41 12.02
C LYS A 128 0.65 -15.89 11.80
N ILE A 129 1.51 -15.02 11.26
CA ILE A 129 2.93 -15.32 10.99
C ILE A 129 3.70 -15.79 12.24
N ASN A 130 3.26 -15.40 13.44
CA ASN A 130 3.90 -15.77 14.72
C ASN A 130 3.24 -16.96 15.45
N GLY A 131 2.55 -17.86 14.75
CA GLY A 131 2.24 -19.21 15.25
C GLY A 131 1.11 -19.37 16.27
N ASN A 132 0.50 -18.30 16.79
CA ASN A 132 -0.74 -18.41 17.57
C ASN A 132 -1.95 -18.25 16.65
N ILE A 133 -2.65 -19.36 16.44
CA ILE A 133 -3.95 -19.43 15.76
C ILE A 133 -4.93 -18.65 16.63
N ALA A 134 -5.62 -17.66 16.04
CA ALA A 134 -6.76 -16.99 16.64
C ALA A 134 -8.05 -17.55 16.03
#